data_AF-A0A9D6QY49-F1
#
_entry.id   AF-A0A9D6QY49-F1
#
_cell.length_a   1.000
_cell.length_b   1.000
_cell.length_c   1.000
_cell.angle_alpha   90.00
_cell.angle_beta   90.00
_cell.angle_gamma   90.00
#
_symmetry.space_group_name_H-M   'P 1'
#
loop_
_entity.id
_entity.type
_entity.pdbx_description
1 polymer ?
#
loop_
_entity_poly.entity_id
_entity_poly.type
_entity_poly.pdbx_seq_one_letter_code
_entity_poly.pdbx_strand_id
1 'polypeptide(L)'
;MKQKMRILITIYAMLFLPGCVSWHSGVRPIEPPGRKPPATAPIVDSLKPTLTWEPSDLEKSTGVEGLLYQLVIFKPEGGFSLKTIIAYEKKDISGTSHALETALEPNTRYYWRIRPIYKKDGQEITGDWNGFSYIYLTPFMSGWAFGSPYFFNTPEK
;
A
#
# COMPACT_ATOMS: atom_id res chain seq x y z
N MET A 1 -29.37 37.16 -18.95
CA MET A 1 -28.62 36.14 -19.73
C MET A 1 -27.16 35.97 -19.30
N LYS A 2 -26.40 37.07 -19.07
CA LYS A 2 -24.97 37.01 -18.70
C LYS A 2 -24.66 36.32 -17.35
N GLN A 3 -25.54 36.39 -16.36
CA GLN A 3 -25.33 35.80 -15.02
C GLN A 3 -25.55 34.28 -14.99
N LYS A 4 -26.57 33.77 -15.70
CA LYS A 4 -26.80 32.32 -15.86
C LYS A 4 -25.67 31.65 -16.65
N MET A 5 -25.10 32.33 -17.65
CA MET A 5 -23.94 31.87 -18.42
C MET A 5 -22.67 31.81 -17.55
N ARG A 6 -22.44 32.81 -16.68
CA ARG A 6 -21.30 32.81 -15.74
C ARG A 6 -21.40 31.68 -14.70
N ILE A 7 -22.59 31.42 -14.16
CA ILE A 7 -22.80 30.31 -13.20
C ILE A 7 -22.61 28.95 -13.86
N LEU A 8 -23.07 28.77 -15.11
CA LEU A 8 -22.82 27.52 -15.86
C LEU A 8 -21.33 27.29 -16.14
N ILE A 9 -20.58 28.34 -16.49
CA ILE A 9 -19.14 28.26 -16.74
C ILE A 9 -18.36 27.93 -15.46
N THR A 10 -18.77 28.46 -14.29
CA THR A 10 -18.12 28.16 -13.01
C THR A 10 -18.39 26.73 -12.53
N ILE A 11 -19.60 26.19 -12.72
CA ILE A 11 -19.91 24.78 -12.41
C ILE A 11 -19.18 23.85 -13.37
N TYR A 12 -19.09 24.22 -14.66
CA TYR A 12 -18.29 23.49 -15.64
C TYR A 12 -16.80 23.50 -15.27
N ALA A 13 -16.25 24.62 -14.81
CA ALA A 13 -14.84 24.71 -14.39
C ALA A 13 -14.51 23.84 -13.16
N MET A 14 -15.45 23.59 -12.25
CA MET A 14 -15.24 22.66 -11.12
C MET A 14 -15.31 21.18 -11.50
N LEU A 15 -16.07 20.84 -12.55
CA LEU A 15 -16.17 19.46 -13.06
C LEU A 15 -14.98 19.04 -13.94
N PHE A 16 -14.06 19.96 -14.24
CA PHE A 16 -12.89 19.74 -15.09
C PHE A 16 -11.57 20.05 -14.40
N LEU A 17 -11.52 20.13 -13.07
CA LEU A 17 -10.24 20.14 -12.37
C LEU A 17 -9.63 18.73 -12.46
N PRO A 18 -8.52 18.52 -13.18
CA PRO A 18 -7.82 17.25 -13.13
C PRO A 18 -7.45 16.97 -11.67
N GLY A 19 -8.07 15.94 -11.10
CA GLY A 19 -7.95 15.62 -9.69
C GLY A 19 -7.32 14.25 -9.51
N CYS A 20 -6.29 14.18 -8.66
CA CYS A 20 -5.82 12.92 -8.09
C CYS A 20 -6.20 12.93 -6.61
N VAL A 21 -7.17 12.11 -6.23
CA VAL A 21 -7.52 11.86 -4.83
C VAL A 21 -6.91 10.52 -4.47
N SER A 22 -6.14 10.47 -3.38
CA SER A 22 -5.58 9.21 -2.89
C SER A 22 -5.58 9.16 -1.38
N TRP A 23 -5.77 7.95 -0.85
CA TRP A 23 -5.79 7.67 0.58
C TRP A 23 -5.12 6.32 0.84
N HIS A 24 -4.77 6.06 2.09
CA HIS A 24 -4.25 4.76 2.51
C HIS A 24 -5.25 4.06 3.44
N SER A 25 -5.10 2.75 3.56
CA SER A 25 -5.78 1.91 4.54
C SER A 25 -4.71 1.18 5.37
N GLY A 26 -5.07 0.80 6.59
CA GLY A 26 -4.16 0.09 7.50
C GLY A 26 -2.88 0.87 7.79
N VAL A 27 -1.82 0.12 8.05
CA VAL A 27 -0.55 0.63 8.57
C VAL A 27 0.31 1.26 7.46
N ARG A 28 0.82 2.47 7.67
CA ARG A 28 1.52 3.20 6.61
C ARG A 28 2.96 2.68 6.42
N PRO A 29 3.39 2.36 5.19
CA PRO A 29 4.77 2.01 4.93
C PRO A 29 5.69 3.23 5.02
N ILE A 30 6.90 3.03 5.54
CA ILE A 30 7.97 4.02 5.55
C ILE A 30 9.03 3.61 4.51
N GLU A 31 9.64 2.43 4.67
CA GLU A 31 10.58 1.84 3.70
C GLU A 31 10.12 0.43 3.28
N PRO A 32 10.17 0.08 1.98
CA PRO A 32 10.32 1.02 0.86
C PRO A 32 9.14 1.99 0.79
N PRO A 33 9.35 3.23 0.33
CA PRO A 33 8.31 4.25 0.34
C PRO A 33 7.16 3.85 -0.56
N GLY A 34 5.94 3.97 -0.04
CA GLY A 34 4.74 3.67 -0.79
C GLY A 34 4.53 4.65 -1.95
N ARG A 35 4.92 4.26 -3.16
CA ARG A 35 4.70 5.07 -4.37
C ARG A 35 3.35 4.77 -5.01
N LYS A 36 2.64 5.83 -5.41
CA LYS A 36 1.31 5.76 -6.01
C LYS A 36 1.42 5.98 -7.52
N PRO A 37 0.63 5.30 -8.36
CA PRO A 37 0.61 5.56 -9.80
C PRO A 37 0.40 7.05 -10.12
N PRO A 38 1.06 7.59 -11.15
CA PRO A 38 1.93 6.90 -12.12
C PRO A 38 3.40 6.75 -11.67
N ALA A 39 3.72 6.94 -10.39
CA ALA A 39 5.10 6.90 -9.93
C ALA A 39 5.77 5.53 -10.18
N THR A 40 7.05 5.58 -10.54
CA THR A 40 7.89 4.40 -10.74
C THR A 40 8.13 3.68 -9.41
N ALA A 41 8.27 2.36 -9.43
CA ALA A 41 8.59 1.58 -8.24
C ALA A 41 9.91 2.05 -7.61
N PRO A 42 9.99 2.18 -6.27
CA PRO A 42 11.28 2.35 -5.61
C PRO A 42 12.13 1.09 -5.81
N ILE A 43 13.44 1.26 -5.91
CA ILE A 43 14.40 0.15 -5.95
C ILE A 43 15.00 0.05 -4.54
N VAL A 44 14.98 -1.14 -3.96
CA VAL A 44 15.63 -1.40 -2.66
C VAL A 44 17.12 -1.72 -2.85
N ASP A 45 17.93 -1.50 -1.81
CA ASP A 45 19.39 -1.66 -1.90
C ASP A 45 19.89 -3.10 -1.72
N SER A 46 19.00 -4.05 -1.43
CA SER A 46 19.36 -5.43 -1.10
C SER A 46 18.28 -6.42 -1.55
N LEU A 47 18.67 -7.65 -1.87
CA LEU A 47 17.74 -8.78 -2.07
C LEU A 47 17.08 -9.25 -0.77
N LYS A 48 17.58 -8.80 0.39
CA LYS A 48 16.98 -8.96 1.71
C LYS A 48 16.67 -7.58 2.29
N PRO A 49 15.71 -6.83 1.71
CA PRO A 49 15.40 -5.50 2.19
C PRO A 49 14.91 -5.55 3.64
N THR A 50 15.09 -4.44 4.33
CA THR A 50 14.40 -4.17 5.59
C THR A 50 13.16 -3.36 5.29
N LEU A 51 11.99 -3.88 5.64
CA LEU A 51 10.74 -3.14 5.52
C LEU A 51 10.43 -2.46 6.85
N THR A 52 9.96 -1.22 6.78
CA THR A 52 9.55 -0.43 7.94
C THR A 52 8.19 0.20 7.70
N TRP A 53 7.44 0.36 8.77
CA TRP A 53 6.10 0.95 8.75
C TRP A 53 5.86 1.82 9.99
N GLU A 54 4.81 2.62 9.95
CA GLU A 54 4.37 3.39 11.11
C GLU A 54 3.74 2.46 12.15
N PRO A 55 3.83 2.77 13.46
CA PRO A 55 3.08 2.02 14.46
C PRO A 55 1.58 2.04 14.18
N SER A 56 0.87 0.94 14.48
CA SER A 56 -0.58 0.90 14.32
C SER A 56 -1.26 1.83 15.32
N ASP A 57 -2.32 2.51 14.89
CA ASP A 57 -3.18 3.30 15.79
C ASP A 57 -3.79 2.44 16.91
N LEU A 58 -3.85 1.12 16.71
CA LEU A 58 -4.30 0.14 17.70
C LEU A 58 -3.39 0.06 18.93
N GLU A 59 -2.12 0.48 18.84
CA GLU A 59 -1.20 0.50 19.99
C GLU A 59 -1.71 1.39 21.14
N LYS A 60 -2.52 2.40 20.81
CA LYS A 60 -3.10 3.34 21.78
C LYS A 60 -4.54 2.97 22.17
N SER A 61 -5.08 1.91 21.60
CA SER A 61 -6.48 1.52 21.82
C SER A 61 -6.64 0.72 23.11
N THR A 62 -7.68 1.03 23.90
CA THR A 62 -7.98 0.31 25.13
C THR A 62 -8.46 -1.11 24.84
N GLY A 63 -8.01 -2.07 25.65
CA GLY A 63 -8.37 -3.48 25.52
C GLY A 63 -7.70 -4.21 24.34
N VAL A 64 -6.71 -3.59 23.69
CA VAL A 64 -5.85 -4.24 22.69
C VAL A 64 -4.61 -4.77 23.41
N GLU A 65 -4.36 -6.07 23.26
CA GLU A 65 -3.21 -6.76 23.85
C GLU A 65 -2.45 -7.57 22.79
N GLY A 66 -1.14 -7.75 23.00
CA GLY A 66 -0.33 -8.62 22.15
C GLY A 66 -0.30 -8.22 20.68
N LEU A 67 -0.26 -6.92 20.39
CA LEU A 67 -0.18 -6.42 19.02
C LEU A 67 1.12 -6.90 18.36
N LEU A 68 0.95 -7.63 17.26
CA LEU A 68 2.00 -8.12 16.38
C LEU A 68 1.61 -7.83 14.93
N TYR A 69 2.49 -8.11 13.98
CA TYR A 69 2.22 -7.90 12.57
C TYR A 69 2.41 -9.16 11.73
N GLN A 70 1.61 -9.28 10.67
CA GLN A 70 1.78 -10.26 9.59
C GLN A 70 2.18 -9.56 8.30
N LEU A 71 3.35 -9.94 7.78
CA LEU A 71 3.93 -9.45 6.54
C LEU A 71 3.80 -10.52 5.44
N VAL A 72 3.35 -10.10 4.26
CA VAL A 72 3.33 -10.95 3.06
C VAL A 72 3.94 -10.18 1.90
N ILE A 73 4.86 -10.82 1.18
CA ILE A 73 5.48 -10.32 -0.05
C ILE A 73 5.20 -11.33 -1.16
N PHE A 74 4.71 -10.84 -2.28
CA PHE A 74 4.27 -11.66 -3.40
C PHE A 74 4.57 -10.99 -4.73
N LYS A 75 4.59 -11.80 -5.79
CA LYS A 75 4.73 -11.34 -7.17
C LYS A 75 3.73 -12.07 -8.07
N PRO A 76 3.34 -11.49 -9.22
CA PRO A 76 2.59 -12.23 -10.23
C PRO A 76 3.43 -13.37 -10.80
N GLU A 77 2.79 -14.51 -11.09
CA GLU A 77 3.40 -15.65 -11.77
C GLU A 77 3.52 -15.37 -13.27
N GLY A 78 4.48 -14.54 -13.66
CA GLY A 78 4.77 -14.22 -15.06
C GLY A 78 3.72 -13.35 -15.75
N GLY A 79 4.19 -12.46 -16.64
CA GLY A 79 3.38 -11.67 -17.59
C GLY A 79 1.97 -11.27 -17.12
N PHE A 80 0.96 -11.79 -17.84
CA PHE A 80 -0.46 -11.49 -17.66
C PHE A 80 -1.19 -12.44 -16.68
N SER A 81 -0.48 -13.28 -15.91
CA SER A 81 -1.13 -14.21 -14.99
C SER A 81 -1.78 -13.50 -13.81
N LEU A 82 -3.03 -13.86 -13.51
CA LEU A 82 -3.72 -13.46 -12.27
C LEU A 82 -3.23 -14.25 -11.05
N LYS A 83 -2.41 -15.28 -11.24
CA LYS A 83 -1.87 -16.08 -10.14
C LYS A 83 -0.72 -15.34 -9.47
N THR A 84 -0.75 -15.33 -8.14
CA THR A 84 0.30 -14.73 -7.30
C THR A 84 1.15 -15.82 -6.65
N ILE A 85 2.46 -15.59 -6.58
CA ILE A 85 3.41 -16.41 -5.84
C ILE A 85 3.78 -15.65 -4.58
N ILE A 86 3.57 -16.27 -3.41
CA ILE A 86 4.08 -15.76 -2.13
C ILE A 86 5.59 -16.03 -2.12
N ALA A 87 6.38 -14.97 -2.08
CA ALA A 87 7.83 -15.04 -2.04
C ALA A 87 8.37 -14.94 -0.61
N TYR A 88 7.63 -14.29 0.28
CA TYR A 88 7.94 -14.21 1.70
C TYR A 88 6.66 -14.07 2.51
N GLU A 89 6.55 -14.78 3.62
CA GLU A 89 5.50 -14.57 4.61
C GLU A 89 6.10 -14.73 6.01
N LYS A 90 5.73 -13.80 6.90
CA LYS A 90 6.11 -13.85 8.30
C LYS A 90 4.94 -13.36 9.15
N LYS A 91 4.67 -14.10 10.22
CA LYS A 91 3.71 -13.74 11.27
C LYS A 91 4.45 -13.43 12.56
N ASP A 92 3.72 -12.86 13.51
CA ASP A 92 4.19 -12.60 14.87
C ASP A 92 5.39 -11.66 14.93
N ILE A 93 5.46 -10.70 14.00
CA ILE A 93 6.51 -9.67 13.99
C ILE A 93 6.20 -8.67 15.11
N SER A 94 7.14 -8.48 16.02
CA SER A 94 7.10 -7.41 17.01
C SER A 94 7.79 -6.14 16.49
N GLY A 95 7.31 -4.98 16.91
CA GLY A 95 7.82 -3.69 16.46
C GLY A 95 7.40 -3.35 15.02
N THR A 96 8.08 -2.37 14.43
CA THR A 96 7.68 -1.74 13.15
C THR A 96 8.72 -1.84 12.04
N SER A 97 9.65 -2.79 12.17
CA SER A 97 10.72 -3.05 11.22
C SER A 97 10.98 -4.54 11.10
N HIS A 98 11.19 -5.02 9.87
CA HIS A 98 11.51 -6.42 9.62
C HIS A 98 12.48 -6.57 8.45
N ALA A 99 13.65 -7.15 8.74
CA ALA A 99 14.62 -7.57 7.72
C ALA A 99 14.26 -8.95 7.18
N LEU A 100 14.26 -9.11 5.86
CA LEU A 100 13.99 -10.41 5.24
C LEU A 100 15.09 -11.41 5.60
N GLU A 101 14.66 -12.61 5.99
CA GLU A 101 15.55 -13.72 6.33
C GLU A 101 16.03 -14.46 5.06
N THR A 102 15.20 -14.45 4.01
CA THR A 102 15.48 -15.09 2.71
C THR A 102 15.65 -14.05 1.60
N ALA A 103 16.59 -14.30 0.70
CA ALA A 103 16.81 -13.43 -0.44
C ALA A 103 15.67 -13.58 -1.47
N LEU A 104 15.18 -12.45 -1.97
CA LEU A 104 14.28 -12.36 -3.09
C LEU A 104 15.04 -12.51 -4.41
N GLU A 105 14.32 -12.75 -5.50
CA GLU A 105 14.92 -12.78 -6.84
C GLU A 105 15.37 -11.37 -7.26
N PRO A 106 16.52 -11.25 -7.94
CA PRO A 106 16.98 -9.96 -8.48
C PRO A 106 16.06 -9.47 -9.59
N ASN A 107 16.12 -8.17 -9.88
CA ASN A 107 15.39 -7.53 -10.99
C ASN A 107 13.90 -7.83 -11.06
N THR A 108 13.27 -8.00 -9.90
CA THR A 108 11.90 -8.48 -9.81
C THR A 108 11.05 -7.45 -9.06
N ARG A 109 9.86 -7.17 -9.62
CA ARG A 109 8.86 -6.35 -8.94
C ARG A 109 8.10 -7.22 -7.94
N TYR A 110 8.14 -6.80 -6.69
CA TYR A 110 7.37 -7.40 -5.61
C TYR A 110 6.30 -6.43 -5.11
N TYR A 111 5.23 -7.02 -4.62
CA TYR A 111 4.15 -6.37 -3.91
C TYR A 111 4.17 -6.85 -2.48
N TRP A 112 3.88 -5.97 -1.53
CA TRP A 112 3.89 -6.33 -0.13
C TRP A 112 2.69 -5.74 0.60
N ARG A 113 2.26 -6.47 1.63
CA ARG A 113 1.22 -6.06 2.55
C ARG A 113 1.60 -6.42 3.98
N ILE A 114 1.24 -5.54 4.91
CA ILE A 114 1.40 -5.69 6.36
C ILE A 114 0.05 -5.43 7.02
N ARG A 115 -0.29 -6.21 8.05
CA ARG A 115 -1.47 -5.97 8.89
C ARG A 115 -1.19 -6.28 10.36
N PRO A 116 -1.87 -5.60 11.29
CA PRO A 116 -1.78 -5.95 12.70
C PRO A 116 -2.58 -7.22 13.02
N ILE A 117 -2.09 -8.00 13.96
CA ILE A 117 -2.78 -9.11 14.63
C ILE A 117 -2.73 -8.79 16.12
N TYR A 118 -3.85 -8.87 16.81
CA TYR A 118 -3.94 -8.49 18.21
C TYR A 118 -5.04 -9.27 18.91
N LYS A 119 -5.05 -9.21 20.24
CA LYS A 119 -6.15 -9.74 21.04
C LYS A 119 -7.02 -8.61 21.55
N LYS A 120 -8.33 -8.85 21.54
CA LYS A 120 -9.32 -8.00 22.20
C LYS A 120 -10.35 -8.88 22.88
N ASP A 121 -10.60 -8.64 24.16
CA ASP A 121 -11.52 -9.43 24.98
C ASP A 121 -11.21 -10.95 24.92
N GLY A 122 -9.91 -11.29 24.89
CA GLY A 122 -9.41 -12.67 24.83
C GLY A 122 -9.48 -13.34 23.46
N GLN A 123 -10.00 -12.67 22.42
CA GLN A 123 -10.09 -13.21 21.06
C GLN A 123 -9.03 -12.61 20.16
N GLU A 124 -8.41 -13.44 19.31
CA GLU A 124 -7.49 -12.97 18.27
C GLU A 124 -8.25 -12.32 17.12
N ILE A 125 -7.87 -11.10 16.78
CA ILE A 125 -8.42 -10.30 15.70
C ILE A 125 -7.30 -9.97 14.73
N THR A 126 -7.59 -10.12 13.43
CA THR A 126 -6.73 -9.62 12.35
C THR A 126 -7.25 -8.28 11.90
N GLY A 127 -6.40 -7.25 11.94
CA GLY A 127 -6.72 -5.95 11.35
C GLY A 127 -6.62 -5.94 9.83
N ASP A 128 -6.89 -4.76 9.26
CA ASP A 128 -6.88 -4.57 7.83
C ASP A 128 -5.47 -4.61 7.24
N TRP A 129 -5.38 -5.13 6.01
CA TRP A 129 -4.18 -4.99 5.20
C TRP A 129 -3.91 -3.53 4.90
N ASN A 130 -2.63 -3.17 4.94
CA ASN A 130 -2.23 -1.92 4.38
C ASN A 130 -2.41 -1.90 2.85
N GLY A 131 -2.70 -0.70 2.36
CA GLY A 131 -2.84 -0.47 0.94
C GLY A 131 -3.09 1.00 0.67
N PHE A 132 -3.07 1.34 -0.60
CA PHE A 132 -3.48 2.66 -1.06
C PHE A 132 -4.62 2.55 -2.04
N SER A 133 -5.44 3.58 -2.06
CA SER A 133 -6.50 3.75 -3.02
C SER A 133 -6.32 5.09 -3.70
N TYR A 134 -6.71 5.15 -4.96
CA TYR A 134 -6.67 6.39 -5.71
C TYR A 134 -7.80 6.45 -6.72
N ILE A 135 -8.17 7.68 -7.04
CA ILE A 135 -8.98 8.04 -8.19
C ILE A 135 -8.23 9.18 -8.86
N TYR A 136 -7.79 8.97 -10.10
CA TYR A 136 -7.28 10.03 -10.94
C TYR A 136 -8.23 10.22 -12.12
N LEU A 137 -8.65 11.46 -12.32
CA LEU A 137 -9.50 11.88 -13.42
C LEU A 137 -8.81 13.07 -14.05
N THR A 138 -8.10 12.82 -15.14
CA THR A 138 -7.50 13.85 -15.99
C THR A 138 -8.15 13.80 -17.37
N PRO A 139 -8.13 14.89 -18.17
CA PRO A 139 -8.74 14.89 -19.51
C PRO A 139 -8.24 13.79 -20.46
N PHE A 140 -7.04 13.26 -20.24
CA PHE A 140 -6.39 12.28 -21.12
C PHE A 140 -6.26 10.89 -20.51
N MET A 141 -6.33 10.78 -19.19
CA MET A 141 -6.23 9.50 -18.48
C MET A 141 -7.17 9.51 -17.28
N SER A 142 -7.93 8.44 -17.15
CA SER A 142 -8.71 8.12 -15.96
C SER A 142 -8.30 6.76 -15.42
N GLY A 143 -8.35 6.62 -14.11
CA GLY A 143 -8.11 5.34 -13.47
C GLY A 143 -8.31 5.41 -11.98
N TRP A 144 -8.60 4.25 -11.43
CA TRP A 144 -8.84 4.08 -10.02
C TRP A 144 -8.26 2.75 -9.58
N ALA A 145 -7.91 2.67 -8.31
CA ALA A 145 -7.65 1.41 -7.64
C ALA A 145 -8.00 1.55 -6.17
N PHE A 146 -8.42 0.45 -5.56
CA PHE A 146 -8.81 0.40 -4.16
C PHE A 146 -8.03 -0.70 -3.45
N GLY A 147 -7.48 -0.40 -2.27
CA GLY A 147 -6.72 -1.37 -1.47
C GLY A 147 -5.51 -1.97 -2.20
N SER A 148 -4.90 -1.22 -3.11
CA SER A 148 -3.75 -1.70 -3.87
C SER A 148 -2.55 -1.91 -2.94
N PRO A 149 -1.83 -3.04 -3.08
CA PRO A 149 -0.64 -3.30 -2.30
C PRO A 149 0.49 -2.34 -2.69
N TYR A 150 1.37 -2.05 -1.74
CA TYR A 150 2.60 -1.32 -2.02
C TYR A 150 3.58 -2.22 -2.78
N PHE A 151 4.50 -1.61 -3.51
CA PHE A 151 5.41 -2.34 -4.39
C PHE A 151 6.81 -1.73 -4.40
N PHE A 152 7.78 -2.57 -4.72
CA PHE A 152 9.18 -2.20 -4.92
C PHE A 152 9.83 -3.14 -5.93
N ASN A 153 10.97 -2.74 -6.46
CA ASN A 153 11.81 -3.56 -7.32
C ASN A 153 13.08 -3.96 -6.55
N THR A 154 13.54 -5.19 -6.73
CA THR A 154 14.84 -5.65 -6.25
C THR A 154 15.99 -5.20 -7.17
N PRO A 155 17.22 -5.06 -6.65
CA PRO A 155 18.39 -4.70 -7.44
C PRO A 155 18.82 -5.84 -8.38
N GLU A 156 19.78 -5.55 -9.27
CA GLU A 156 20.33 -6.54 -10.20
C GLU A 156 21.13 -7.65 -9.50
N LYS A 157 21.84 -7.32 -8.42
CA LYS A 157 22.62 -8.22 -7.55
C LYS A 157 22.77 -7.63 -6.16
#